data_AF-A0A536UWF8-F1
#
_entry.id   AF-A0A536UWF8-F1
#
_cell.length_a   1.000
_cell.length_b   1.000
_cell.length_c   1.000
_cell.angle_alpha   90.00
_cell.angle_beta   90.00
_cell.angle_gamma   90.00
#
_symmetry.space_group_name_H-M   'P 1'
#
loop_
_entity.id
_entity.type
_entity.pdbx_description
1 polymer ?
#
loop_
_entity_poly.entity_id
_entity_poly.type
_entity_poly.pdbx_seq_one_letter_code
_entity_poly.pdbx_strand_id
1 'polypeptide(L)'
;MPAPTLSPYHQELSEFRLAYSKAGSIVSIVLVLMGVGLDYSLYRSHFDMLREARVLTAVLTLTILWVMHSSFGLRWVRPLTLLWLALPQVMIAWMIWVTDGTDSIYFVGLHLALYATGIILPIAFFENLSFGLFTYLLYFLACYFHPNGLQDFNRFAGVSLFILFSATVSSFCTYFNERGRMRLFSL
;
A
#
# COMPACT_ATOMS: atom_id res chain seq x y z
N MET A 1 -31.55 11.02 -20.13
CA MET A 1 -30.16 11.33 -20.52
C MET A 1 -29.41 10.02 -20.64
N PRO A 2 -28.98 9.61 -21.84
CA PRO A 2 -28.17 8.40 -21.98
C PRO A 2 -26.83 8.64 -21.26
N ALA A 3 -26.38 7.65 -20.49
CA ALA A 3 -25.10 7.69 -19.81
C ALA A 3 -23.98 7.93 -20.84
N PRO A 4 -22.98 8.78 -20.56
CA PRO A 4 -21.88 9.00 -21.49
C PRO A 4 -21.22 7.65 -21.77
N THR A 5 -21.32 7.18 -23.02
CA THR A 5 -20.62 5.99 -23.49
C THR A 5 -19.14 6.30 -23.43
N LEU A 6 -18.48 5.82 -22.38
CA LEU A 6 -17.02 5.90 -22.24
C LEU A 6 -16.38 5.40 -23.54
N SER A 7 -15.44 6.17 -24.09
CA SER A 7 -14.63 5.76 -25.24
C SER A 7 -14.05 4.35 -24.99
N PRO A 8 -13.95 3.47 -26.01
CA PRO A 8 -13.46 2.09 -25.86
C PRO A 8 -12.17 1.97 -25.03
N TYR A 9 -11.26 2.94 -25.18
CA TYR A 9 -10.03 3.09 -24.41
C TYR A 9 -10.24 3.13 -22.87
N HIS A 10 -11.29 3.81 -22.40
CA HIS A 10 -11.57 3.95 -20.96
C HIS A 10 -12.13 2.66 -20.37
N GLN A 11 -12.84 1.85 -21.16
CA GLN A 11 -13.37 0.55 -20.73
C GLN A 11 -12.24 -0.47 -20.59
N GLU A 12 -11.38 -0.63 -21.60
CA GLU A 12 -10.24 -1.55 -21.54
C GLU A 12 -9.27 -1.21 -20.40
N LEU A 13 -8.99 0.08 -20.18
CA LEU A 13 -8.14 0.51 -19.07
C LEU A 13 -8.75 0.18 -17.70
N SER A 14 -10.08 0.25 -17.57
CA SER A 14 -10.77 -0.06 -16.32
C SER A 14 -10.73 -1.56 -16.00
N GLU A 15 -10.89 -2.42 -17.00
CA GLU A 15 -10.79 -3.87 -16.88
C GLU A 15 -9.36 -4.30 -16.56
N PHE A 16 -8.37 -3.69 -17.23
CA PHE A 16 -6.95 -3.91 -16.96
C PHE A 16 -6.60 -3.54 -15.51
N ARG A 17 -7.06 -2.38 -15.02
CA ARG A 17 -6.86 -1.95 -13.62
C ARG A 17 -7.53 -2.90 -12.65
N LEU A 18 -8.73 -3.37 -12.96
CA LEU A 18 -9.45 -4.33 -12.13
C LEU A 18 -8.67 -5.65 -12.01
N ALA A 19 -8.19 -6.22 -13.11
CA ALA A 19 -7.45 -7.48 -13.11
C ALA A 19 -6.17 -7.39 -12.27
N TYR A 20 -5.37 -6.34 -12.46
CA TYR A 20 -4.14 -6.13 -11.69
C TYR A 20 -4.41 -5.82 -10.22
N SER A 21 -5.44 -5.02 -9.92
CA SER A 21 -5.80 -4.70 -8.53
C SER A 21 -6.28 -5.95 -7.79
N LYS A 22 -7.02 -6.85 -8.46
CA LYS A 22 -7.37 -8.17 -7.90
C LYS A 22 -6.13 -8.99 -7.57
N ALA A 23 -5.22 -9.18 -8.53
CA ALA A 23 -3.99 -9.93 -8.30
C ALA A 23 -3.15 -9.30 -7.17
N GLY A 24 -2.98 -7.98 -7.19
CA GLY A 24 -2.26 -7.22 -6.17
C GLY A 24 -2.86 -7.36 -4.77
N SER A 25 -4.19 -7.30 -4.65
CA SER A 25 -4.87 -7.45 -3.35
C SER A 25 -4.73 -8.87 -2.78
N ILE A 26 -4.78 -9.91 -3.61
CA ILE A 26 -4.56 -11.30 -3.19
C ILE A 26 -3.12 -11.48 -2.70
N VAL A 27 -2.14 -11.00 -3.47
CA VAL A 27 -0.72 -11.02 -3.08
C VAL A 27 -0.53 -10.26 -1.76
N SER A 28 -1.17 -9.11 -1.61
CA SER A 28 -1.14 -8.32 -0.37
C SER A 28 -1.68 -9.09 0.83
N ILE A 29 -2.84 -9.76 0.71
CA ILE A 29 -3.40 -10.60 1.77
C ILE A 29 -2.42 -11.70 2.16
N VAL A 30 -1.85 -12.41 1.18
CA VAL A 30 -0.89 -13.48 1.43
C VAL A 30 0.33 -12.95 2.17
N LEU A 31 0.92 -11.85 1.71
CA LEU A 31 2.09 -11.23 2.36
C LEU A 31 1.78 -10.74 3.77
N VAL A 32 0.61 -10.13 3.99
CA VAL A 32 0.17 -9.69 5.32
C VAL A 32 0.07 -10.88 6.27
N LEU A 33 -0.51 -11.99 5.85
CA LEU A 33 -0.65 -13.21 6.66
C LEU A 33 0.68 -13.94 6.86
N MET A 34 1.55 -14.00 5.84
CA MET A 34 2.90 -14.55 5.98
C MET A 34 3.72 -13.77 7.02
N GLY A 35 3.46 -12.47 7.18
CA GLY A 35 4.09 -11.65 8.21
C GLY A 35 3.79 -12.09 9.65
N VAL A 36 2.80 -12.95 9.90
CA VAL A 36 2.58 -13.56 11.24
C VAL A 36 3.82 -14.34 11.70
N GLY A 37 4.57 -14.93 10.76
CA GLY A 37 5.85 -15.59 11.08
C GLY A 37 6.88 -14.62 11.66
N LEU A 38 6.94 -13.39 11.13
CA LEU A 38 7.81 -12.33 11.66
C LEU A 38 7.38 -11.95 13.07
N ASP A 39 6.08 -11.75 13.30
CA ASP A 39 5.55 -11.36 14.60
C ASP A 39 5.85 -12.41 15.69
N TYR A 40 5.70 -13.69 15.36
CA TYR A 40 6.01 -14.78 16.30
C TYR A 40 7.49 -14.86 16.66
N SER A 41 8.37 -14.59 15.68
CA SER A 41 9.82 -14.68 15.85
C SER A 41 10.45 -13.47 16.53
N LEU A 42 9.95 -12.25 16.25
CA LEU A 42 10.56 -11.00 16.70
C LEU A 42 9.79 -10.34 17.85
N TYR A 43 8.46 -10.45 17.86
CA TYR A 43 7.58 -9.69 18.76
C TYR A 43 6.65 -10.60 19.56
N ARG A 44 7.21 -11.64 20.16
CA ARG A 44 6.44 -12.69 20.84
C ARG A 44 5.55 -12.18 21.99
N SER A 45 5.98 -11.11 22.68
CA SER A 45 5.20 -10.46 23.73
C SER A 45 3.94 -9.73 23.22
N HIS A 46 3.96 -9.25 21.96
CA HIS A 46 2.85 -8.54 21.33
C HIS A 46 2.12 -9.41 20.30
N PHE A 47 2.42 -10.71 20.23
CA PHE A 47 2.02 -11.58 19.14
C PHE A 47 0.51 -11.59 18.88
N ASP A 48 -0.31 -11.75 19.92
CA ASP A 48 -1.77 -11.83 19.75
C ASP A 48 -2.34 -10.54 19.16
N MET A 49 -1.90 -9.39 19.68
CA MET A 49 -2.31 -8.06 19.23
C MET A 49 -1.88 -7.79 17.78
N LEU A 50 -0.66 -8.19 17.39
CA LEU A 50 -0.15 -8.01 16.04
C LEU A 50 -0.83 -8.95 15.02
N ARG A 51 -1.08 -10.21 15.42
CA ARG A 51 -1.83 -11.18 14.61
C ARG A 51 -3.25 -10.69 14.35
N GLU A 52 -3.93 -10.16 15.36
CA GLU A 52 -5.28 -9.60 15.22
C GLU A 52 -5.32 -8.44 14.22
N ALA A 53 -4.36 -7.52 14.31
CA ALA A 53 -4.24 -6.42 13.34
C ALA A 53 -4.07 -6.94 11.90
N ARG A 54 -3.23 -7.98 11.70
CA ARG A 54 -3.05 -8.61 10.38
C ARG A 54 -4.32 -9.27 9.86
N VAL A 55 -5.01 -10.03 10.70
CA VAL A 55 -6.27 -10.69 10.34
C VAL A 55 -7.32 -9.65 9.97
N LEU A 56 -7.44 -8.58 10.76
CA LEU A 56 -8.35 -7.47 10.47
C LEU A 56 -8.04 -6.82 9.12
N THR A 57 -6.78 -6.48 8.86
CA THR A 57 -6.35 -5.89 7.59
C THR A 57 -6.60 -6.84 6.40
N ALA A 58 -6.34 -8.13 6.56
CA ALA A 58 -6.63 -9.14 5.54
C ALA A 58 -8.14 -9.24 5.25
N VAL A 59 -8.98 -9.26 6.27
CA VAL A 59 -10.45 -9.31 6.14
C VAL A 59 -10.99 -8.04 5.47
N LEU A 60 -10.50 -6.86 5.86
CA LEU A 60 -10.88 -5.59 5.24
C LEU A 60 -10.46 -5.55 3.77
N THR A 61 -9.24 -5.99 3.45
CA THR A 61 -8.74 -6.08 2.07
C THR A 61 -9.60 -7.05 1.24
N LEU A 62 -9.95 -8.21 1.81
CA LEU A 62 -10.84 -9.18 1.18
C LEU A 62 -12.24 -8.62 0.94
N THR A 63 -12.75 -7.83 1.89
CA THR A 63 -14.05 -7.16 1.78
C THR A 63 -14.04 -6.15 0.63
N ILE A 64 -12.98 -5.34 0.52
CA ILE A 64 -12.82 -4.40 -0.61
C ILE A 64 -12.73 -5.17 -1.93
N LEU A 65 -11.96 -6.26 -1.97
CA LEU A 65 -11.86 -7.12 -3.15
C LEU A 65 -13.24 -7.69 -3.55
N TRP A 66 -14.05 -8.10 -2.59
CA TRP A 66 -15.41 -8.58 -2.84
C TRP A 66 -16.32 -7.47 -3.38
N VAL A 67 -16.24 -6.26 -2.80
CA VAL A 67 -16.97 -5.08 -3.31
C VAL A 67 -16.54 -4.73 -4.74
N MET A 68 -15.25 -4.83 -5.07
CA MET A 68 -14.73 -4.62 -6.42
C MET A 68 -15.25 -5.64 -7.44
N HIS A 69 -15.70 -6.81 -7.01
CA HIS A 69 -16.36 -7.80 -7.90
C HIS A 69 -17.83 -7.47 -8.17
N SER A 70 -18.46 -6.59 -7.39
CA SER A 70 -19.84 -6.18 -7.62
C SER A 70 -19.95 -5.21 -8.81
N SER A 71 -21.12 -5.18 -9.46
CA SER A 71 -21.43 -4.23 -10.54
C SER A 71 -21.31 -2.76 -10.11
N PHE A 72 -21.46 -2.47 -8.81
CA PHE A 72 -21.24 -1.16 -8.22
C PHE A 72 -19.74 -0.81 -8.11
N GLY A 73 -18.91 -1.79 -7.75
CA GLY A 73 -17.46 -1.62 -7.57
C GLY A 73 -16.70 -1.26 -8.86
N LEU A 74 -17.22 -1.64 -10.02
CA LEU A 74 -16.63 -1.33 -11.33
C LEU A 74 -16.49 0.18 -11.60
N ARG A 75 -17.39 1.00 -11.03
CA ARG A 75 -17.30 2.48 -11.15
C ARG A 75 -16.29 3.10 -10.19
N TRP A 76 -15.91 2.38 -9.13
CA TRP A 76 -15.07 2.87 -8.04
C TRP A 76 -13.74 2.12 -7.93
N VAL A 77 -13.30 1.43 -8.99
CA VAL A 77 -12.07 0.62 -8.99
C VAL A 77 -10.84 1.41 -8.54
N ARG A 78 -10.70 2.67 -8.98
CA ARG A 78 -9.57 3.54 -8.59
C ARG A 78 -9.53 3.83 -7.09
N PRO A 79 -10.57 4.46 -6.48
CA PRO A 79 -10.55 4.73 -5.05
C PRO A 79 -10.55 3.45 -4.19
N LEU A 80 -11.21 2.37 -4.63
CA LEU A 80 -11.13 1.08 -3.93
C LEU A 80 -9.72 0.50 -3.96
N THR A 81 -8.98 0.69 -5.06
CA THR A 81 -7.57 0.29 -5.17
C THR A 81 -6.70 1.05 -4.17
N LEU A 82 -6.85 2.38 -4.12
CA LEU A 82 -6.10 3.21 -3.17
C LEU A 82 -6.48 2.89 -1.72
N LEU A 83 -7.75 2.59 -1.46
CA LEU A 83 -8.24 2.25 -0.13
C LEU A 83 -7.61 0.96 0.37
N TRP A 84 -7.63 -0.12 -0.41
CA TRP A 84 -7.03 -1.38 0.05
C TRP A 84 -5.51 -1.27 0.16
N LEU A 85 -4.86 -0.48 -0.69
CA LEU A 85 -3.42 -0.19 -0.58
C LEU A 85 -3.05 0.53 0.71
N ALA A 86 -3.92 1.42 1.20
CA ALA A 86 -3.70 2.14 2.44
C ALA A 86 -3.79 1.23 3.68
N LEU A 87 -4.59 0.16 3.63
CA LEU A 87 -4.82 -0.69 4.81
C LEU A 87 -3.53 -1.33 5.37
N PRO A 88 -2.66 -1.97 4.56
CA PRO A 88 -1.38 -2.45 5.04
C PRO A 88 -0.46 -1.33 5.57
N GLN A 89 -0.47 -0.14 4.96
CA GLN A 89 0.36 0.97 5.45
C GLN A 89 -0.05 1.43 6.84
N VAL A 90 -1.36 1.61 7.05
CA VAL A 90 -1.92 2.00 8.35
C VAL A 90 -1.63 0.93 9.39
N MET A 91 -1.83 -0.36 9.04
CA MET A 91 -1.50 -1.48 9.91
C MET A 91 -0.02 -1.45 10.31
N ILE A 92 0.89 -1.36 9.35
CA ILE A 92 2.33 -1.38 9.61
C ILE A 92 2.75 -0.16 10.45
N ALA A 93 2.24 1.03 10.16
CA ALA A 93 2.53 2.23 10.95
C ALA A 93 2.03 2.08 12.40
N TRP A 94 0.86 1.51 12.61
CA TRP A 94 0.38 1.20 13.95
C TRP A 94 1.26 0.17 14.66
N MET A 95 1.74 -0.86 13.95
CA MET A 95 2.67 -1.84 14.52
C MET A 95 4.01 -1.19 14.93
N ILE A 96 4.51 -0.23 14.14
CA ILE A 96 5.69 0.57 14.48
C ILE A 96 5.45 1.36 15.78
N TRP A 97 4.28 1.98 15.91
CA TRP A 97 3.92 2.75 17.11
C TRP A 97 3.83 1.89 18.39
N VAL A 98 3.29 0.67 18.30
CA VAL A 98 3.11 -0.23 19.45
C VAL A 98 4.39 -0.95 19.86
N THR A 99 5.32 -1.15 18.92
CA THR A 99 6.57 -1.88 19.18
C THR A 99 7.71 -0.94 19.59
N ASP A 100 8.73 -0.78 18.75
CA ASP A 100 9.97 -0.09 19.12
C ASP A 100 10.13 1.28 18.42
N GLY A 101 9.07 1.81 17.83
CA GLY A 101 9.14 3.07 17.08
C GLY A 101 10.19 3.01 15.96
N THR A 102 11.17 3.90 16.00
CA THR A 102 12.25 3.99 15.00
C THR A 102 13.15 2.76 14.92
N ASP A 103 13.18 1.93 15.97
CA ASP A 103 13.97 0.70 16.00
C ASP A 103 13.25 -0.49 15.36
N SER A 104 11.93 -0.36 15.14
CA SER A 104 11.07 -1.43 14.67
C SER A 104 11.40 -1.88 13.26
N ILE A 105 11.62 -3.18 13.03
CA ILE A 105 11.89 -3.74 11.69
C ILE A 105 10.73 -3.54 10.71
N TYR A 106 9.53 -3.22 11.22
CA TYR A 106 8.32 -3.09 10.41
C TYR A 106 8.41 -1.96 9.37
N PHE A 107 9.34 -1.00 9.49
CA PHE A 107 9.59 -0.04 8.41
C PHE A 107 9.96 -0.74 7.09
N VAL A 108 10.59 -1.92 7.12
CA VAL A 108 10.90 -2.70 5.91
C VAL A 108 9.63 -3.11 5.17
N GLY A 109 8.53 -3.35 5.89
CA GLY A 109 7.22 -3.63 5.31
C GLY A 109 6.65 -2.45 4.52
N LEU A 110 6.85 -1.21 5.01
CA LEU A 110 6.44 0.00 4.29
C LEU A 110 7.14 0.07 2.92
N HIS A 111 8.45 -0.20 2.90
CA HIS A 111 9.25 -0.23 1.68
C HIS A 111 8.76 -1.28 0.68
N LEU A 112 8.55 -2.51 1.13
CA LEU A 112 8.09 -3.61 0.29
C LEU A 112 6.77 -3.25 -0.41
N ALA A 113 5.85 -2.64 0.32
CA ALA A 113 4.58 -2.22 -0.23
C ALA A 113 4.73 -1.04 -1.22
N LEU A 114 5.60 -0.06 -0.95
CA LEU A 114 5.92 1.00 -1.93
C LEU A 114 6.49 0.45 -3.23
N TYR A 115 7.38 -0.55 -3.16
CA TYR A 115 7.92 -1.16 -4.38
C TYR A 115 6.86 -1.97 -5.13
N ALA A 116 6.01 -2.71 -4.42
CA ALA A 116 4.91 -3.44 -5.02
C ALA A 116 3.94 -2.51 -5.76
N THR A 117 3.58 -1.35 -5.18
CA THR A 117 2.71 -0.39 -5.87
C THR A 117 3.36 0.21 -7.12
N GLY A 118 4.65 0.54 -7.05
CA GLY A 118 5.37 1.15 -8.17
C GLY A 118 5.59 0.22 -9.35
N ILE A 119 5.85 -1.05 -9.08
CA ILE A 119 6.22 -2.05 -10.09
C ILE A 119 5.00 -2.78 -10.65
N ILE A 120 4.09 -3.22 -9.79
CA ILE A 120 3.04 -4.18 -10.17
C ILE A 120 1.77 -3.45 -10.59
N LEU A 121 1.36 -2.40 -9.86
CA LEU A 121 0.02 -1.85 -10.02
C LEU A 121 -0.08 -0.79 -11.13
N PRO A 122 -1.17 -0.81 -11.90
CA PRO A 122 -1.39 0.16 -12.97
C PRO A 122 -1.99 1.47 -12.43
N ILE A 123 -1.33 2.06 -11.43
CA ILE A 123 -1.67 3.36 -10.86
C ILE A 123 -1.04 4.50 -11.67
N ALA A 124 -1.54 5.72 -11.49
CA ALA A 124 -0.95 6.92 -12.07
C ALA A 124 0.25 7.40 -11.25
N PHE A 125 1.17 8.14 -11.90
CA PHE A 125 2.33 8.72 -11.25
C PHE A 125 1.98 9.51 -9.98
N PHE A 126 1.01 10.43 -10.08
CA PHE A 126 0.59 11.26 -8.95
C PHE A 126 -0.09 10.46 -7.83
N GLU A 127 -0.81 9.38 -8.18
CA GLU A 127 -1.42 8.48 -7.20
C GLU A 127 -0.33 7.76 -6.40
N ASN A 128 0.71 7.26 -7.05
CA ASN A 128 1.82 6.58 -6.38
C ASN A 128 2.68 7.55 -5.54
N LEU A 129 2.95 8.75 -6.06
CA LEU A 129 3.67 9.78 -5.30
C LEU A 129 2.91 10.17 -4.04
N SER A 130 1.59 10.38 -4.15
CA SER A 130 0.72 10.68 -3.01
C SER A 130 0.71 9.53 -2.00
N PHE A 131 0.68 8.28 -2.48
CA PHE A 131 0.77 7.10 -1.63
C PHE A 131 2.12 7.00 -0.89
N GLY A 132 3.22 7.37 -1.54
CA GLY A 132 4.54 7.49 -0.92
C GLY A 132 4.58 8.53 0.20
N LEU A 133 4.05 9.73 -0.05
CA LEU A 133 3.95 10.79 0.95
C LEU A 133 3.01 10.40 2.11
N PHE A 134 1.90 9.75 1.80
CA PHE A 134 0.98 9.20 2.80
C PHE A 134 1.69 8.17 3.70
N THR A 135 2.47 7.27 3.11
CA THR A 135 3.25 6.27 3.84
C THR A 135 4.27 6.93 4.77
N TYR A 136 4.98 7.96 4.28
CA TYR A 136 5.90 8.72 5.11
C TYR A 136 5.19 9.45 6.27
N LEU A 137 4.03 10.05 6.01
CA LEU A 137 3.24 10.73 7.04
C LEU A 137 2.77 9.75 8.12
N LEU A 138 2.33 8.54 7.75
CA LEU A 138 1.99 7.50 8.71
C LEU A 138 3.17 7.07 9.56
N TYR A 139 4.34 6.88 8.95
CA TYR A 139 5.58 6.57 9.67
C TYR A 139 5.97 7.70 10.65
N PHE A 140 5.93 8.95 10.18
CA PHE A 140 6.19 10.13 11.01
C PHE A 140 5.26 10.16 12.23
N LEU A 141 3.95 9.97 12.03
CA LEU A 141 2.98 9.97 13.13
C LEU A 141 3.21 8.80 14.09
N ALA A 142 3.53 7.61 13.59
CA ALA A 142 3.82 6.45 14.42
C ALA A 142 5.03 6.71 15.34
N CYS A 143 6.11 7.28 14.82
CA CYS A 143 7.29 7.63 15.61
C CYS A 143 7.02 8.82 16.54
N TYR A 144 6.29 9.84 16.09
CA TYR A 144 5.98 11.02 16.88
C TYR A 144 5.13 10.71 18.12
N PHE A 145 4.14 9.82 17.99
CA PHE A 145 3.29 9.39 19.10
C PHE A 145 3.88 8.24 19.93
N HIS A 146 5.00 7.66 19.51
CA HIS A 146 5.69 6.65 20.31
C HIS A 146 6.51 7.34 21.41
N PRO A 147 6.40 6.94 22.69
CA PRO A 147 7.07 7.63 23.81
C PRO A 147 8.58 7.82 23.64
N ASN A 148 9.25 6.89 22.95
CA ASN A 148 10.69 6.94 22.69
C ASN A 148 11.03 7.23 21.21
N GLY A 149 10.04 7.54 20.37
CA GLY A 149 10.22 7.48 18.92
C GLY A 149 11.06 8.60 18.31
N LEU A 150 11.35 9.66 19.06
CA LEU A 150 12.24 10.76 18.66
C LEU A 150 13.50 10.87 19.52
N GLN A 151 13.78 9.90 20.40
CA GLN A 151 15.00 9.93 21.20
C GLN A 151 16.26 9.77 20.34
N ASP A 152 16.21 8.90 19.32
CA ASP A 152 17.27 8.77 18.31
C ASP A 152 16.88 9.46 16.99
N PHE A 153 17.14 10.77 16.94
CA PHE A 153 16.87 11.57 15.75
C PHE A 153 17.66 11.12 14.51
N ASN A 154 18.88 10.59 14.68
CA ASN A 154 19.70 10.16 13.55
C ASN A 154 19.07 8.95 12.86
N ARG A 155 18.60 7.99 13.65
CA ARG A 155 17.90 6.82 13.11
C ARG A 155 16.57 7.19 12.50
N PHE A 156 15.80 8.06 13.16
CA PHE A 156 14.56 8.61 12.60
C PHE A 156 14.80 9.25 11.22
N ALA A 157 15.80 10.12 11.10
CA ALA A 157 16.15 10.79 9.85
C ALA A 157 16.61 9.79 8.78
N GLY A 158 17.42 8.79 9.15
CA GLY A 158 17.86 7.73 8.25
C GLY A 158 16.70 6.96 7.62
N VAL A 159 15.80 6.42 8.45
CA VAL A 159 14.62 5.68 7.96
C VAL A 159 13.68 6.59 7.15
N SER A 160 13.51 7.84 7.57
CA SER A 160 12.72 8.83 6.83
C SER A 160 13.26 9.05 5.41
N LEU A 161 14.57 9.22 5.27
CA LEU A 161 15.22 9.37 3.96
C LEU A 161 15.05 8.11 3.11
N PHE A 162 15.19 6.90 3.68
CA PHE A 162 14.97 5.65 2.95
C PHE A 162 13.53 5.49 2.44
N ILE A 163 12.53 5.88 3.24
CA ILE A 163 11.12 5.87 2.82
C ILE A 163 10.93 6.85 1.66
N LEU A 164 11.47 8.07 1.75
CA LEU A 164 11.36 9.07 0.69
C LEU A 164 12.10 8.66 -0.59
N PHE A 165 13.27 8.05 -0.48
CA PHE A 165 13.99 7.47 -1.63
C PHE A 165 13.17 6.39 -2.30
N SER A 166 12.53 5.54 -1.50
CA SER A 166 11.72 4.43 -2.01
C SER A 166 10.43 4.91 -2.66
N ALA A 167 9.78 5.93 -2.09
CA ALA A 167 8.67 6.62 -2.72
C ALA A 167 9.09 7.26 -4.06
N THR A 168 10.28 7.88 -4.12
CA THR A 168 10.81 8.51 -5.34
C THR A 168 11.09 7.46 -6.43
N VAL A 169 11.82 6.40 -6.11
CA VAL A 169 12.13 5.31 -7.05
C VAL A 169 10.85 4.63 -7.53
N SER A 170 9.95 4.29 -6.60
CA SER A 170 8.65 3.70 -6.92
C SER A 170 7.84 4.59 -7.86
N SER A 171 7.78 5.89 -7.59
CA SER A 171 7.09 6.86 -8.46
C SER A 171 7.72 6.94 -9.84
N PHE A 172 9.05 6.91 -9.94
CA PHE A 172 9.76 6.89 -11.22
C PHE A 172 9.43 5.62 -12.01
N CYS A 173 9.42 4.44 -11.38
CA CYS A 173 8.97 3.20 -12.02
C CYS A 173 7.52 3.32 -12.54
N THR A 174 6.61 3.88 -11.74
CA THR A 174 5.22 4.13 -12.16
C THR A 174 5.15 5.05 -13.38
N TYR A 175 5.99 6.09 -13.46
CA TYR A 175 6.00 7.01 -14.59
C TYR A 175 6.32 6.30 -15.92
N PHE A 176 7.35 5.44 -15.94
CA PHE A 176 7.68 4.66 -17.14
C PHE A 176 6.61 3.62 -17.46
N ASN A 177 6.09 2.93 -16.44
CA ASN A 177 5.03 1.94 -16.61
C ASN A 177 3.74 2.57 -17.15
N GLU A 178 3.37 3.75 -16.66
CA GLU A 178 2.23 4.52 -17.13
C GLU A 178 2.42 4.98 -18.58
N ARG A 179 3.60 5.49 -18.94
CA ARG A 179 3.91 5.84 -20.34
C ARG A 179 3.91 4.63 -21.27
N GLY A 180 4.46 3.50 -20.84
CA GLY A 180 4.43 2.25 -21.59
C GLY A 180 2.99 1.79 -21.85
N ARG A 181 2.14 1.86 -20.82
CA ARG A 181 0.71 1.54 -20.90
C ARG A 181 -0.03 2.45 -21.88
N MET A 182 0.20 3.76 -21.82
CA MET A 182 -0.43 4.71 -22.76
C MET A 182 -0.04 4.45 -24.21
N ARG A 183 1.22 4.05 -24.47
CA ARG A 183 1.68 3.68 -25.82
C ARG A 183 1.05 2.38 -26.31
N LEU A 184 0.94 1.38 -25.43
CA LEU A 184 0.37 0.08 -25.78
C LEU A 184 -1.09 0.18 -26.22
N PHE A 185 -1.88 1.02 -25.55
CA PHE A 185 -3.30 1.24 -25.88
C PHE A 185 -3.53 2.32 -26.95
N SER A 186 -2.46 2.91 -27.49
CA SER A 186 -2.53 3.84 -28.63
C SER A 186 -2.23 3.17 -29.98
N LEU A 187 -1.85 1.89 -29.96
CA LEU A 187 -1.61 1.02 -31.11
C LEU A 187 -2.86 0.18 -31.40
#